data_AF-A0A0N4X154-F1
#
_entry.id   AF-A0A0N4X154-F1
#
_cell.length_a   1.000
_cell.length_b   1.000
_cell.length_c   1.000
_cell.angle_alpha   90.00
_cell.angle_beta   90.00
_cell.angle_gamma   90.00
#
_symmetry.space_group_name_H-M   'P 1'
#
loop_
_entity.id
_entity.type
_entity.pdbx_description
1 polymer ?
#
loop_
_entity_poly.entity_id
_entity_poly.type
_entity_poly.pdbx_seq_one_letter_code
_entity_poly.pdbx_strand_id
1 'polypeptide(L)'
;MSELINSAGEKGAHIKAVEMDTEPLGNGNGIPFSEFVVVSDSKSDPMELPTAQDNSLSMATLQGAYPGATGMKYKNPKTGALRAVEVDSSGTKLLPPLDGWDDKVFMVITSNTRAERGLEISCL
;
A
#
# COMPACT_ATOMS: atom_id res chain seq x y z
N MET A 1 -16.05 71.57 -3.97
CA MET A 1 -16.88 71.25 -2.79
C MET A 1 -17.49 69.88 -3.02
N SER A 2 -17.40 69.04 -1.98
CA SER A 2 -18.15 67.81 -1.69
C SER A 2 -18.00 66.59 -2.60
N GLU A 3 -17.31 65.61 -2.01
CA GLU A 3 -17.29 64.17 -2.27
C GLU A 3 -18.68 63.52 -2.20
N LEU A 4 -18.90 62.45 -2.97
CA LEU A 4 -19.66 61.26 -2.55
C LEU A 4 -19.03 59.98 -3.14
N ILE A 5 -18.42 59.22 -2.23
CA ILE A 5 -18.12 57.78 -2.22
C ILE A 5 -19.43 56.94 -2.46
N ASN A 6 -19.51 55.73 -3.03
CA ASN A 6 -18.75 54.50 -2.78
C ASN A 6 -19.14 53.34 -3.75
N SER A 7 -18.20 52.41 -3.93
CA SER A 7 -18.35 50.93 -4.01
C SER A 7 -18.91 50.24 -5.26
N ALA A 8 -18.04 49.51 -5.96
CA ALA A 8 -18.07 48.03 -5.95
C ALA A 8 -16.71 47.52 -6.43
N GLY A 9 -16.02 46.75 -5.58
CA GLY A 9 -14.70 46.22 -5.87
C GLY A 9 -14.72 45.07 -6.86
N GLU A 10 -13.75 45.05 -7.77
CA GLU A 10 -13.33 43.84 -8.45
C GLU A 10 -11.90 43.51 -8.05
N LYS A 11 -11.73 42.24 -7.72
CA LYS A 11 -10.68 41.71 -6.87
C LYS A 11 -9.36 41.60 -7.63
N GLY A 12 -8.31 42.05 -6.96
CA GLY A 12 -7.07 41.32 -6.70
C GLY A 12 -6.59 40.35 -7.77
N ALA A 13 -5.44 40.69 -8.34
CA ALA A 13 -4.54 39.80 -9.03
C ALA A 13 -4.42 38.45 -8.31
N HIS A 14 -4.64 37.36 -9.05
CA HIS A 14 -4.10 36.06 -8.71
C HIS A 14 -3.31 35.59 -9.92
N ILE A 15 -2.02 35.88 -9.88
CA ILE A 15 -0.95 34.99 -10.31
C ILE A 15 -1.49 33.56 -10.48
N LYS A 16 -1.55 33.06 -11.72
CA LYS A 16 -1.79 31.64 -11.92
C LYS A 16 -0.71 30.92 -11.14
N ALA A 17 -1.16 30.17 -10.14
CA ALA A 17 -0.33 29.36 -9.29
C ALA A 17 0.70 28.65 -10.15
N VAL A 18 1.95 28.73 -9.71
CA VAL A 18 2.99 27.81 -10.14
C VAL A 18 2.35 26.42 -10.06
N GLU A 19 2.29 25.71 -11.19
CA GLU A 19 2.09 24.28 -11.14
C GLU A 19 3.33 23.80 -10.37
N MET A 20 3.17 23.62 -9.06
CA MET A 20 4.09 22.81 -8.30
C MET A 20 3.91 21.44 -8.93
N ASP A 21 4.83 21.09 -9.81
CA ASP A 21 5.15 19.72 -10.08
C ASP A 21 5.38 19.10 -8.70
N THR A 22 4.32 18.49 -8.16
CA THR A 22 4.50 17.48 -7.15
C THR A 22 5.09 16.34 -7.94
N GLU A 23 6.41 16.40 -8.14
CA GLU A 23 7.19 15.28 -8.61
C GLU A 23 6.73 14.12 -7.75
N PRO A 24 6.03 13.10 -8.30
CA PRO A 24 5.83 11.91 -7.51
C PRO A 24 7.25 11.46 -7.21
N LEU A 25 7.60 11.40 -5.92
CA LEU A 25 8.82 10.78 -5.43
C LEU A 25 8.72 9.27 -5.71
N GLY A 26 8.51 8.91 -6.98
CA GLY A 26 8.50 7.56 -7.48
C GLY A 26 9.95 7.16 -7.59
N ASN A 27 10.33 6.18 -6.76
CA ASN A 27 11.57 5.44 -6.86
C ASN A 27 11.92 5.29 -8.35
N GLY A 28 13.13 5.66 -8.77
CA GLY A 28 13.57 5.84 -10.17
C GLY A 28 13.45 4.64 -11.13
N ASN A 29 12.64 3.64 -10.79
CA ASN A 29 12.27 2.46 -11.54
C ASN A 29 10.91 2.56 -12.25
N GLY A 30 10.16 3.67 -12.13
CA GLY A 30 8.89 3.87 -12.85
C GLY A 30 7.74 2.97 -12.38
N ILE A 31 7.83 2.44 -11.16
CA ILE A 31 6.76 1.64 -10.55
C ILE A 31 5.67 2.60 -10.04
N PRO A 32 4.38 2.37 -10.35
CA PRO A 32 3.28 3.19 -9.82
C PRO A 32 3.27 3.18 -8.29
N PHE A 33 3.12 4.37 -7.68
CA PHE A 33 2.91 4.51 -6.25
C PHE A 33 1.47 4.13 -5.89
N SER A 34 1.29 3.33 -4.86
CA SER A 34 -0.02 2.97 -4.32
C SER A 34 -0.03 3.27 -2.81
N GLU A 35 -1.05 3.96 -2.30
CA GLU A 35 -1.16 4.30 -0.86
C GLU A 35 -1.46 3.06 0.01
N PHE A 36 -2.04 2.02 -0.60
CA PHE A 36 -2.39 0.78 0.07
C PHE A 36 -2.18 -0.43 -0.84
N VAL A 37 -2.19 -1.61 -0.22
CA VAL A 37 -2.19 -2.91 -0.89
C VAL A 37 -3.33 -3.76 -0.35
N VAL A 38 -4.07 -4.42 -1.24
CA VAL A 38 -5.18 -5.30 -0.86
C VAL A 38 -4.64 -6.71 -0.58
N VAL A 39 -4.80 -7.16 0.66
CA VAL A 39 -4.27 -8.43 1.17
C VAL A 39 -5.42 -9.31 1.65
N SER A 40 -5.39 -10.61 1.38
CA SER A 40 -6.38 -11.58 1.86
C SER A 40 -5.69 -12.81 2.45
N ASP A 41 -6.22 -13.30 3.57
CA ASP A 41 -6.05 -14.69 3.99
C ASP A 41 -7.18 -15.50 3.34
N SER A 42 -6.91 -16.69 2.82
CA SER A 42 -7.88 -17.49 2.06
C SER A 42 -9.21 -17.79 2.78
N LYS A 43 -9.31 -17.48 4.07
CA LYS A 43 -10.46 -17.70 4.96
C LYS A 43 -11.27 -16.44 5.26
N SER A 44 -10.83 -15.26 4.82
CA SER A 44 -11.38 -13.97 5.23
C SER A 44 -11.51 -12.98 4.07
N ASP A 45 -12.36 -11.97 4.25
CA ASP A 45 -12.46 -10.83 3.33
C ASP A 45 -11.12 -10.12 3.15
N PRO A 46 -10.83 -9.59 1.94
CA PRO A 46 -9.63 -8.79 1.70
C PRO A 46 -9.60 -7.52 2.56
N MET A 47 -8.39 -7.12 2.98
CA MET A 47 -8.11 -5.96 3.79
C MET A 47 -7.03 -5.09 3.13
N GLU A 48 -7.26 -3.78 3.12
CA GLU A 48 -6.28 -2.79 2.67
C GLU A 48 -5.25 -2.51 3.76
N LEU A 49 -3.97 -2.64 3.43
CA LEU A 49 -2.86 -2.31 4.32
C LEU A 49 -2.09 -1.11 3.75
N PRO A 50 -1.71 -0.13 4.60
CA PRO A 50 -1.00 1.05 4.14
C PRO A 50 0.41 0.72 3.68
N THR A 51 0.85 1.36 2.59
CA THR A 51 2.24 1.34 2.14
C THR A 51 3.04 2.46 2.81
N ALA A 52 4.37 2.33 2.79
CA ALA A 52 5.28 3.38 3.21
C ALA A 52 5.56 4.36 2.05
N GLN A 53 6.23 5.47 2.37
CA GLN A 53 6.57 6.51 1.39
C GLN A 53 7.46 6.02 0.24
N ASP A 54 8.23 4.95 0.46
CA ASP A 54 9.07 4.31 -0.57
C ASP A 54 8.30 3.26 -1.41
N ASN A 55 6.97 3.26 -1.32
CA ASN A 55 6.05 2.32 -1.98
C ASN A 55 6.20 0.86 -1.50
N SER A 56 6.88 0.62 -0.38
CA SER A 56 7.01 -0.71 0.21
C SER A 56 5.90 -1.00 1.21
N LEU A 57 5.63 -2.27 1.49
CA LEU A 57 4.80 -2.67 2.63
C LEU A 57 5.70 -3.19 3.75
N SER A 58 5.58 -2.64 4.95
CA SER A 58 6.32 -3.15 6.11
C SER A 58 5.84 -4.55 6.52
N MET A 59 6.77 -5.47 6.79
CA MET A 59 6.48 -6.79 7.33
C MET A 59 5.75 -6.69 8.68
N ALA A 60 6.05 -5.66 9.48
CA ALA A 60 5.35 -5.43 10.75
C ALA A 60 3.86 -5.09 10.54
N THR A 61 3.53 -4.28 9.52
CA THR A 61 2.13 -3.99 9.15
C THR A 61 1.43 -5.27 8.70
N LEU A 62 2.08 -6.07 7.86
CA LEU A 62 1.53 -7.36 7.42
C LEU A 62 1.28 -8.30 8.61
N GLN A 63 2.24 -8.44 9.52
CA GLN A 63 2.13 -9.34 10.68
C GLN A 63 1.14 -8.84 11.73
N GLY A 64 0.92 -7.53 11.83
CA GLY A 64 -0.10 -6.94 12.69
C GLY A 64 -1.52 -7.32 12.26
N ALA A 65 -1.77 -7.37 10.94
CA ALA A 65 -3.04 -7.85 10.39
C ALA A 65 -3.11 -9.38 10.28
N TYR A 66 -1.99 -10.03 10.00
CA TYR A 66 -1.89 -11.46 9.74
C TYR A 66 -0.76 -12.09 10.57
N PRO A 67 -1.04 -12.50 11.82
CA PRO A 67 -0.03 -13.09 12.69
C PRO A 67 0.65 -14.32 12.06
N GLY A 68 1.98 -14.35 12.07
CA GLY A 68 2.76 -15.45 11.49
C GLY A 68 2.95 -15.37 9.97
N ALA A 69 2.55 -14.26 9.35
CA ALA A 69 2.91 -13.97 7.97
C ALA A 69 4.44 -13.89 7.81
N THR A 70 4.94 -14.55 6.77
CA THR A 70 6.35 -14.52 6.36
C THR A 70 6.53 -13.89 4.97
N GLY A 71 5.44 -13.53 4.31
CA GLY A 71 5.45 -12.88 3.00
C GLY A 71 4.07 -12.92 2.36
N MET A 72 4.02 -12.64 1.06
CA MET A 72 2.79 -12.66 0.28
C MET A 72 3.05 -13.05 -1.18
N LYS A 73 1.99 -13.47 -1.86
CA LYS A 73 1.99 -13.88 -3.27
C LYS A 73 0.72 -13.40 -3.95
N TYR A 74 0.76 -13.27 -5.27
CA TYR A 74 -0.42 -12.92 -6.06
C TYR A 74 -0.51 -13.77 -7.33
N LYS A 75 -1.69 -13.81 -7.94
CA LYS A 75 -1.87 -14.45 -9.25
C LYS A 75 -1.34 -13.50 -10.33
N ASN A 76 -0.34 -13.93 -11.07
CA ASN A 76 0.17 -13.15 -12.20
C ASN A 76 -0.88 -13.17 -13.34
N PRO A 77 -1.45 -12.02 -13.74
CA PRO A 77 -2.48 -11.98 -14.79
C PRO A 77 -1.93 -12.40 -16.17
N LYS A 78 -0.62 -12.26 -16.41
CA LYS A 78 0.00 -12.60 -17.70
C LYS A 78 0.23 -14.10 -17.89
N THR A 79 0.59 -14.82 -16.83
CA THR A 79 0.97 -16.24 -16.92
C THR A 79 0.00 -17.17 -16.22
N GLY A 80 -0.89 -16.64 -15.38
CA GLY A 80 -1.72 -17.44 -14.49
C GLY A 80 -0.93 -18.18 -13.41
N ALA A 81 0.38 -17.95 -13.24
CA ALA A 81 1.14 -18.55 -12.14
C ALA A 81 0.98 -17.75 -10.85
N LEU A 82 1.26 -18.36 -9.70
CA LEU A 82 1.45 -17.61 -8.46
C LEU A 82 2.85 -16.96 -8.50
N ARG A 83 2.91 -15.67 -8.18
CA ARG A 83 4.15 -14.89 -8.09
C ARG A 83 4.34 -14.45 -6.65
N ALA A 84 5.50 -14.78 -6.08
CA ALA A 84 5.89 -14.27 -4.77
C ALA A 84 6.26 -12.79 -4.85
N VAL A 85 5.94 -12.03 -3.80
CA VAL A 85 6.41 -10.66 -3.63
C VAL A 85 7.80 -10.70 -3.03
N GLU A 86 8.69 -9.87 -3.54
CA GLU A 86 10.07 -9.79 -3.05
C GLU A 86 10.10 -9.17 -1.65
N VAL A 87 10.90 -9.77 -0.78
CA VAL A 87 11.22 -9.21 0.54
C VAL A 87 12.62 -8.64 0.45
N ASP A 88 12.82 -7.45 1.01
CA ASP A 88 14.14 -6.81 1.00
C ASP A 88 15.18 -7.64 1.74
N SER A 89 16.47 -7.33 1.51
CA SER A 89 17.59 -8.04 2.13
C SER A 89 17.55 -8.06 3.67
N SER A 90 16.85 -7.11 4.29
CA SER A 90 16.71 -7.01 5.75
C SER A 90 15.59 -7.89 6.29
N GLY A 91 14.67 -8.37 5.44
CA GLY A 91 13.50 -9.13 5.85
C GLY A 91 12.38 -8.28 6.45
N THR A 92 12.45 -6.94 6.34
CA THR A 92 11.58 -6.02 7.07
C THR A 92 10.52 -5.37 6.20
N LYS A 93 10.69 -5.37 4.88
CA LYS A 93 9.71 -4.80 3.94
C LYS A 93 9.53 -5.66 2.70
N LEU A 94 8.32 -5.64 2.17
CA LEU A 94 7.92 -6.21 0.90
C LEU A 94 8.04 -5.13 -0.16
N LEU A 95 8.77 -5.43 -1.23
CA LEU A 95 9.02 -4.52 -2.32
C LEU A 95 7.86 -4.59 -3.34
N PRO A 96 7.47 -3.46 -3.94
CA PRO A 96 6.42 -3.44 -4.92
C PRO A 96 6.79 -4.29 -6.14
N PRO A 97 5.85 -5.05 -6.71
CA PRO A 97 6.03 -5.60 -8.04
C PRO A 97 6.33 -4.50 -9.05
N LEU A 98 7.00 -4.85 -10.15
CA LEU A 98 7.26 -3.90 -11.26
C LEU A 98 5.97 -3.29 -11.82
N ASP A 99 4.88 -4.06 -11.76
CA ASP A 99 3.54 -3.65 -12.17
C ASP A 99 2.72 -2.94 -11.07
N GLY A 100 3.31 -2.65 -9.91
CA GLY A 100 2.66 -1.97 -8.79
C GLY A 100 1.77 -2.89 -7.93
N TRP A 101 1.13 -2.29 -6.92
CA TRP A 101 0.20 -2.98 -6.02
C TRP A 101 -1.24 -3.00 -6.54
N ASP A 102 -1.62 -2.02 -7.35
CA ASP A 102 -2.98 -1.82 -7.82
C ASP A 102 -3.54 -2.99 -8.65
N ASP A 103 -4.87 -3.10 -8.69
CA ASP A 103 -5.62 -4.11 -9.45
C ASP A 103 -5.27 -5.58 -9.10
N LYS A 104 -4.75 -5.83 -7.89
CA LYS A 104 -4.34 -7.15 -7.43
C LYS A 104 -4.78 -7.40 -6.00
N VAL A 105 -5.08 -8.67 -5.71
CA VAL A 105 -5.27 -9.16 -4.34
C VAL A 105 -4.10 -10.06 -4.00
N PHE A 106 -3.39 -9.73 -2.93
CA PHE A 106 -2.23 -10.46 -2.45
C PHE A 106 -2.65 -11.46 -1.37
N MET A 107 -2.30 -12.72 -1.56
CA MET A 107 -2.50 -13.78 -0.58
C MET A 107 -1.31 -13.86 0.37
N VAL A 108 -1.59 -13.88 1.66
CA VAL A 108 -0.55 -14.05 2.70
C VAL A 108 0.10 -15.43 2.59
N ILE A 109 1.40 -15.48 2.81
CA ILE A 109 2.15 -16.71 3.03
C ILE A 109 2.43 -16.80 4.52
N THR A 110 1.84 -17.80 5.17
CA THR A 110 2.15 -18.15 6.55
C THR A 110 2.95 -19.46 6.55
N SER A 111 3.98 -19.51 7.38
CA SER A 111 4.67 -20.78 7.64
C SER A 111 3.77 -21.59 8.57
N ASN A 112 3.02 -22.55 8.01
CA ASN A 112 2.21 -23.48 8.79
C ASN A 112 3.11 -24.45 9.57
N THR A 113 3.88 -23.96 10.54
CA THR A 113 4.77 -24.80 11.35
C THR A 113 4.32 -24.92 12.81
N ARG A 114 3.24 -24.23 13.23
CA ARG A 114 2.71 -24.38 14.60
C ARG A 114 1.26 -23.95 14.82
N ALA A 115 0.40 -23.89 13.80
CA ALA A 115 -1.02 -23.57 14.03
C ALA A 115 -1.87 -24.82 14.32
N GLU A 116 -1.42 -26.02 13.92
CA GLU A 116 -2.20 -27.27 14.08
C GLU A 116 -1.68 -28.18 15.21
N ARG A 117 -0.88 -27.65 16.15
CA ARG A 117 -0.44 -28.38 17.36
C ARG A 117 -0.80 -27.66 18.67
N GLY A 118 -1.86 -26.86 18.66
CA GLY A 118 -2.24 -26.03 19.81
C GLY A 118 -3.66 -26.22 20.35
N LEU A 119 -4.52 -27.01 19.70
CA LEU A 119 -5.95 -27.11 20.06
C LEU A 119 -6.44 -28.52 20.43
N GLU A 120 -5.54 -29.47 20.71
CA GLU A 120 -5.94 -30.81 21.22
C GLU A 120 -5.21 -31.21 22.51
N ILE A 121 -5.14 -30.31 23.49
CA ILE A 121 -5.00 -30.75 24.90
C ILE A 121 -6.07 -30.02 25.72
N SER A 122 -7.33 -30.30 25.44
CA SER A 122 -8.41 -30.25 26.43
C SER A 122 -8.63 -31.67 26.93
N CYS A 123 -7.64 -32.22 27.60
CA CYS A 123 -7.82 -33.40 28.43
C CYS A 123 -6.93 -33.25 29.66
N LEU A 124 -7.50 -32.63 30.70
CA LEU A 124 -7.54 -33.05 32.11
C LEU A 124 -7.98 -31.87 32.98
#